data_AF-A0A518FGP8-F1
#
_entry.id   AF-A0A518FGP8-F1
#
_cell.length_a   1.000
_cell.length_b   1.000
_cell.length_c   1.000
_cell.angle_alpha   90.00
_cell.angle_beta   90.00
_cell.angle_gamma   90.00
#
_symmetry.space_group_name_H-M   'P 1'
#
loop_
_entity.id
_entity.type
_entity.pdbx_description
1 polymer ?
#
loop_
_entity_poly.entity_id
_entity_poly.type
_entity_poly.pdbx_seq_one_letter_code
_entity_poly.pdbx_strand_id
1 'polypeptide(L)'
;MMVRTVSLAGCLFCLRPAVVQAGMPTVSLDLTQIAQLRLQSISFFLMVLLLSAFILKLCWNLLAKDFSKLPRISYKGALGVSVLWGLMFLFVLTMISGARELLTPGAWEKTGRTYQLVEDPSPDVAESAESGASVDERRRKLGELRSALFMHVATHQGKFPDKADETTFADEFWLQPGPLQVKYGYVSGAKKADPPVPLAFEQAIYGDDQQLILFTDGAIKVLPTPKAQDVLHGK
;
A
#
# COMPACT_ATOMS: atom_id res chain seq x y z
N MET A 1 -48.96 -29.92 -19.64
CA MET A 1 -49.05 -29.29 -20.97
C MET A 1 -48.52 -27.85 -20.84
N MET A 2 -47.59 -27.44 -21.71
CA MET A 2 -47.00 -26.09 -21.87
C MET A 2 -46.18 -25.49 -20.70
N VAL A 3 -44.90 -25.90 -20.54
CA VAL A 3 -43.77 -25.00 -20.22
C VAL A 3 -42.47 -25.68 -20.67
N ARG A 4 -42.13 -25.63 -21.96
CA ARG A 4 -40.85 -26.16 -22.49
C ARG A 4 -40.41 -25.41 -23.76
N THR A 5 -40.49 -24.08 -23.76
CA THR A 5 -40.16 -23.26 -24.96
C THR A 5 -39.60 -21.87 -24.62
N VAL A 6 -38.61 -21.77 -23.71
CA VAL A 6 -37.89 -20.48 -23.50
C VAL A 6 -36.35 -20.61 -23.50
N SER A 7 -35.76 -21.81 -23.45
CA SER A 7 -34.29 -21.97 -23.45
C SER A 7 -33.59 -21.84 -24.82
N LEU A 8 -34.31 -21.60 -25.92
CA LEU A 8 -33.71 -21.57 -27.26
C LEU A 8 -33.45 -20.16 -27.83
N ALA A 9 -33.87 -19.10 -27.14
CA ALA A 9 -33.63 -17.73 -27.61
C ALA A 9 -32.23 -17.18 -27.24
N GLY A 10 -31.54 -17.78 -26.25
CA GLY A 10 -30.21 -17.35 -25.81
C GLY A 10 -29.04 -17.85 -26.67
N CYS A 11 -29.20 -18.99 -27.36
CA CYS A 11 -28.13 -19.57 -28.18
C CYS A 11 -28.09 -19.06 -29.63
N LEU A 12 -29.15 -18.37 -30.10
CA LEU A 12 -29.25 -17.93 -31.49
C LEU A 12 -28.61 -16.56 -31.78
N PHE A 13 -28.11 -15.85 -30.76
CA PHE A 13 -27.41 -14.56 -30.95
C PHE A 13 -25.88 -14.69 -31.10
N CYS A 14 -25.32 -15.90 -30.99
CA CYS A 14 -23.87 -16.15 -31.11
C CYS A 14 -23.39 -16.51 -32.53
N LEU A 15 -24.28 -16.52 -33.52
CA LEU A 15 -23.95 -16.82 -34.92
C LEU A 15 -24.18 -15.57 -35.79
N ARG A 16 -23.45 -14.49 -35.53
CA ARG A 16 -23.27 -13.45 -36.55
C ARG A 16 -22.01 -13.78 -37.34
N PRO A 17 -22.09 -13.96 -38.67
CA PRO A 17 -20.89 -14.14 -39.48
C PRO A 17 -20.02 -12.89 -39.34
N ALA A 18 -18.76 -13.08 -38.97
CA ALA A 18 -17.75 -12.05 -39.12
C ALA A 18 -17.59 -11.80 -40.62
N VAL A 19 -18.19 -10.71 -41.10
CA VAL A 19 -17.91 -10.18 -42.43
C VAL A 19 -16.46 -9.70 -42.38
N VAL A 20 -15.54 -10.50 -42.92
CA VAL A 20 -14.18 -10.07 -43.23
C VAL A 20 -14.30 -9.10 -44.39
N GLN A 21 -14.56 -7.83 -44.05
CA GLN A 21 -14.60 -6.71 -44.99
C GLN A 21 -13.18 -6.14 -45.08
N ALA A 22 -12.56 -6.34 -46.23
CA ALA A 22 -11.23 -5.84 -46.55
C ALA A 22 -11.12 -4.31 -46.42
N GLY A 23 -10.07 -3.84 -45.75
CA GLY A 23 -9.35 -2.62 -46.13
C GLY A 23 -10.00 -1.25 -45.87
N MET A 24 -11.10 -1.13 -45.13
CA MET A 24 -11.55 0.18 -44.64
C MET A 24 -10.96 0.45 -43.24
N PRO A 25 -10.45 1.65 -42.94
CA PRO A 25 -10.15 2.03 -41.57
C PRO A 25 -11.47 1.98 -40.81
N THR A 26 -11.68 0.90 -40.08
CA THR A 26 -12.71 0.84 -39.05
C THR A 26 -12.46 2.05 -38.18
N VAL A 27 -13.42 2.97 -38.15
CA VAL A 27 -13.52 3.97 -37.08
C VAL A 27 -13.74 3.14 -35.82
N SER A 28 -12.67 2.55 -35.30
CA SER A 28 -12.65 1.98 -33.97
C SER A 28 -12.98 3.17 -33.10
N LEU A 29 -14.18 3.15 -32.52
CA LEU A 29 -14.48 3.87 -31.30
C LEU A 29 -13.56 3.27 -30.24
N ASP A 30 -12.25 3.54 -30.36
CA ASP A 30 -11.24 3.20 -29.38
C ASP A 30 -11.55 4.10 -28.19
N LEU A 31 -12.42 3.56 -27.34
CA LEU A 31 -12.57 4.02 -25.97
C LEU A 31 -11.16 4.14 -25.41
N THR A 32 -10.83 5.31 -24.87
CA THR A 32 -9.59 5.51 -24.14
C THR A 32 -9.37 4.34 -23.18
N GLN A 33 -8.15 3.86 -23.03
CA GLN A 33 -7.85 2.65 -22.23
C GLN A 33 -8.48 2.73 -20.81
N ILE A 34 -8.56 3.94 -20.25
CA ILE A 34 -9.24 4.25 -18.99
C ILE A 34 -10.74 3.94 -19.05
N ALA A 35 -11.42 4.36 -20.12
CA ALA A 35 -12.84 4.09 -20.32
C ALA A 35 -13.11 2.58 -20.51
N GLN A 36 -12.24 1.87 -21.22
CA GLN A 36 -12.36 0.42 -21.41
C GLN A 36 -12.24 -0.33 -20.07
N LEU A 37 -11.24 0.03 -19.24
CA LEU A 37 -11.06 -0.56 -17.90
C LEU A 37 -12.26 -0.31 -16.98
N ARG A 38 -12.81 0.92 -17.02
CA ARG A 38 -14.03 1.25 -16.25
C ARG A 38 -15.23 0.44 -16.71
N LEU A 39 -15.43 0.32 -18.03
CA LEU A 39 -16.54 -0.43 -18.60
C LEU A 39 -16.43 -1.91 -18.21
N GLN A 40 -15.25 -2.51 -18.30
CA GLN A 40 -15.01 -3.88 -17.85
C GLN A 40 -15.36 -4.07 -16.36
N SER A 41 -14.94 -3.14 -15.51
CA SER A 41 -15.23 -3.18 -14.07
C SER A 41 -16.74 -3.08 -13.79
N ILE A 42 -17.43 -2.17 -14.48
CA ILE A 42 -18.90 -2.00 -14.38
C ILE A 42 -19.61 -3.26 -14.87
N SER A 43 -19.18 -3.85 -15.99
CA SER A 43 -19.76 -5.09 -16.52
C SER A 43 -19.59 -6.26 -15.57
N PHE A 44 -18.39 -6.41 -14.98
CA PHE A 44 -18.14 -7.44 -13.98
C PHE A 44 -19.03 -7.27 -12.76
N PHE A 45 -19.12 -6.04 -12.23
CA PHE A 45 -19.97 -5.74 -11.07
C PHE A 45 -21.45 -6.01 -11.35
N LEU A 46 -21.94 -5.60 -12.53
CA LEU A 46 -23.30 -5.88 -12.98
C LEU A 46 -23.56 -7.38 -13.08
N MET A 47 -22.64 -8.15 -13.66
CA MET A 47 -22.76 -9.61 -13.75
C MET A 47 -22.88 -10.24 -12.36
N VAL A 48 -22.00 -9.86 -11.43
CA VAL A 48 -22.02 -10.37 -10.06
C VAL A 48 -23.31 -9.99 -9.33
N LEU A 49 -23.79 -8.74 -9.50
CA LEU A 49 -25.06 -8.28 -8.92
C LEU A 49 -26.27 -9.07 -9.46
N LEU A 50 -26.30 -9.32 -10.78
CA LEU A 50 -27.38 -10.08 -11.40
C LEU A 50 -27.37 -11.55 -10.96
N LEU A 51 -26.17 -12.12 -10.79
CA LEU A 51 -25.98 -13.49 -10.30
C LEU A 51 -26.36 -13.62 -8.82
N SER A 52 -25.96 -12.68 -7.97
CA SER A 52 -26.31 -12.69 -6.55
C SER A 52 -27.81 -12.55 -6.33
N ALA A 53 -28.49 -11.67 -7.08
CA ALA A 53 -29.94 -11.56 -7.07
C ALA A 53 -30.63 -12.87 -7.52
N PHE A 54 -30.03 -13.60 -8.47
CA PHE A 54 -30.55 -14.90 -8.90
C PHE A 54 -30.42 -15.96 -7.80
N ILE A 55 -29.28 -16.01 -7.12
CA ILE A 55 -29.05 -16.90 -5.97
C ILE A 55 -30.04 -16.57 -4.84
N LEU A 56 -30.22 -15.29 -4.49
CA LEU A 56 -31.16 -14.85 -3.48
C LEU A 56 -32.59 -15.29 -3.82
N LYS A 57 -33.01 -15.11 -5.07
CA LYS A 57 -34.31 -15.59 -5.56
C LYS A 57 -34.46 -17.11 -5.35
N LEU A 58 -33.42 -17.88 -5.70
CA LEU A 58 -33.44 -19.34 -5.59
C LEU A 58 -33.56 -19.76 -4.12
N CYS A 59 -32.70 -19.25 -3.25
CA CYS A 59 -32.73 -19.52 -1.82
C CYS A 59 -34.07 -19.14 -1.18
N TRP A 60 -34.60 -17.95 -1.49
CA TRP A 60 -35.87 -17.49 -0.95
C TRP A 60 -37.04 -18.38 -1.39
N ASN A 61 -37.09 -18.73 -2.67
CA ASN A 61 -38.19 -19.56 -3.18
C ASN A 61 -38.08 -21.03 -2.76
N LEU A 62 -36.86 -21.53 -2.49
CA LEU A 62 -36.64 -22.81 -1.83
C LEU A 62 -37.20 -22.77 -0.41
N LEU A 63 -36.88 -21.73 0.36
CA LEU A 63 -37.39 -21.57 1.73
C LEU A 63 -38.91 -21.38 1.78
N ALA A 64 -39.47 -20.60 0.85
CA ALA A 64 -40.91 -20.38 0.74
C ALA A 64 -41.70 -21.66 0.38
N LYS A 65 -41.02 -22.74 -0.01
CA LYS A 65 -41.67 -24.05 -0.20
C LYS A 65 -42.04 -24.69 1.14
N ASP A 66 -41.19 -24.52 2.16
CA ASP A 66 -41.35 -25.17 3.46
C ASP A 66 -42.19 -24.32 4.43
N PHE A 67 -42.30 -23.01 4.18
CA PHE A 67 -43.08 -22.08 5.00
C PHE A 67 -44.28 -21.52 4.21
N SER A 68 -45.48 -21.97 4.56
CA SER A 68 -46.74 -21.55 3.91
C SER A 68 -47.07 -20.06 4.00
N LYS A 69 -46.46 -19.32 4.93
CA LYS A 69 -46.66 -17.89 5.13
C LYS A 69 -45.73 -17.00 4.29
N LEU A 70 -44.70 -17.55 3.64
CA LEU A 70 -43.72 -16.73 2.93
C LEU A 70 -44.16 -16.44 1.48
N PRO A 71 -44.14 -15.17 1.02
CA PRO A 71 -44.46 -14.84 -0.35
C PRO A 71 -43.33 -15.28 -1.30
N ARG A 72 -43.70 -15.81 -2.47
CA ARG A 72 -42.73 -16.11 -3.55
C ARG A 72 -42.29 -14.82 -4.22
N ILE A 73 -40.98 -14.63 -4.36
CA ILE A 73 -40.42 -13.42 -4.96
C ILE A 73 -40.07 -13.63 -6.44
N SER A 74 -40.38 -12.62 -7.25
CA SER A 74 -39.94 -12.55 -8.64
C SER A 74 -38.47 -12.14 -8.74
N TYR A 75 -37.83 -12.32 -9.89
CA TYR A 75 -36.43 -11.89 -10.09
C TYR A 75 -36.25 -10.37 -9.91
N LYS A 76 -37.24 -9.58 -10.36
CA LYS A 76 -37.26 -8.12 -10.12
C LYS A 76 -37.32 -7.80 -8.63
N GLY A 77 -38.11 -8.58 -7.87
CA GLY A 77 -38.18 -8.47 -6.41
C GLY A 77 -36.84 -8.78 -5.74
N ALA A 78 -36.20 -9.89 -6.13
CA ALA A 78 -34.89 -10.27 -5.59
C ALA A 78 -33.78 -9.25 -5.91
N LEU A 79 -33.80 -8.69 -7.13
CA LEU A 79 -32.89 -7.61 -7.52
C LEU A 79 -33.15 -6.33 -6.71
N GLY A 80 -34.42 -5.94 -6.55
CA GLY A 80 -34.81 -4.81 -5.72
C GLY A 80 -34.36 -4.96 -4.26
N VAL A 81 -34.56 -6.14 -3.67
CA VAL A 81 -34.07 -6.46 -2.32
C VAL A 81 -32.56 -6.36 -2.24
N SER A 82 -31.83 -6.91 -3.21
CA SER A 82 -30.36 -6.87 -3.23
C SER A 82 -29.83 -5.44 -3.30
N VAL A 83 -30.43 -4.60 -4.15
CA VAL A 83 -30.06 -3.18 -4.28
C VAL A 83 -30.42 -2.39 -3.03
N LEU A 84 -31.62 -2.58 -2.47
CA LEU A 84 -32.06 -1.90 -1.25
C LEU A 84 -31.16 -2.26 -0.05
N TRP A 85 -30.80 -3.53 0.06
CA TRP A 85 -29.87 -4.02 1.05
C TRP A 85 -28.49 -3.39 0.88
N GLY A 86 -27.96 -3.36 -0.35
CA GLY A 86 -26.70 -2.67 -0.66
C GLY A 86 -26.73 -1.17 -0.29
N LEU A 87 -27.83 -0.47 -0.59
CA LEU A 87 -28.00 0.95 -0.25
C LEU A 87 -28.05 1.18 1.27
N MET A 88 -28.72 0.30 2.00
CA MET A 88 -28.76 0.33 3.47
C MET A 88 -27.34 0.16 4.05
N PHE A 89 -26.57 -0.81 3.55
CA PHE A 89 -25.18 -0.99 3.95
C PHE A 89 -24.30 0.19 3.60
N LEU A 90 -24.46 0.75 2.39
CA LEU A 90 -23.76 1.97 1.99
C LEU A 90 -24.02 3.09 2.99
N PHE A 91 -25.28 3.34 3.35
CA PHE A 91 -25.65 4.36 4.33
C PHE A 91 -24.99 4.11 5.70
N VAL A 92 -25.02 2.88 6.20
CA VAL A 92 -24.37 2.52 7.48
C VAL A 92 -22.86 2.74 7.41
N LEU A 93 -22.20 2.29 6.34
CA LEU A 93 -20.75 2.47 6.16
C LEU A 93 -20.37 3.95 6.05
N THR A 94 -21.19 4.76 5.37
CA THR A 94 -21.00 6.21 5.33
C THR A 94 -21.13 6.84 6.71
N MET A 95 -22.10 6.40 7.52
CA MET A 95 -22.28 6.89 8.90
C MET A 95 -21.11 6.48 9.81
N ILE A 96 -20.59 5.27 9.68
CA ILE A 96 -19.40 4.81 10.43
C ILE A 96 -18.17 5.63 10.03
N SER A 97 -17.97 5.89 8.74
CA SER A 97 -16.89 6.74 8.26
C SER A 97 -17.03 8.17 8.80
N GLY A 98 -18.25 8.73 8.80
CA GLY A 98 -18.50 10.06 9.35
C GLY A 98 -18.26 10.13 10.86
N ALA A 99 -18.62 9.09 11.61
CA ALA A 99 -18.33 9.01 13.04
C ALA A 99 -16.82 8.92 13.31
N ARG A 100 -16.05 8.20 12.47
CA ARG A 100 -14.59 8.15 12.56
C ARG A 100 -13.97 9.54 12.40
N GLU A 101 -14.46 10.35 11.47
CA GLU A 101 -13.99 11.73 11.28
C GLU A 101 -14.20 12.61 12.52
N LEU A 102 -15.29 12.40 13.26
CA LEU A 102 -15.54 13.10 14.53
C LEU A 102 -14.62 12.66 15.67
N LEU A 103 -14.16 11.41 15.64
CA LEU A 103 -13.30 10.84 16.68
C LEU A 103 -11.80 11.12 16.46
N THR A 104 -11.39 11.51 15.25
CA THR A 104 -10.00 11.83 14.91
C THR A 104 -9.86 13.29 14.43
N PRO A 105 -10.06 14.29 15.31
CA PRO A 105 -9.83 15.68 14.94
C PRO A 105 -8.36 15.87 14.54
N GLY A 106 -8.13 16.38 13.32
CA GLY A 106 -6.78 16.61 12.77
C GLY A 106 -6.27 15.55 11.78
N ALA A 107 -7.03 14.49 11.50
CA ALA A 107 -6.63 13.45 10.53
C ALA A 107 -6.65 13.89 9.05
N TRP A 108 -7.10 15.11 8.76
CA TRP A 108 -7.18 15.65 7.40
C TRP A 108 -6.33 16.91 7.30
N GLU A 109 -5.36 16.92 6.37
CA GLU A 109 -4.59 18.10 6.02
C GLU A 109 -5.05 18.64 4.65
N LYS A 110 -5.06 19.96 4.52
CA LYS A 110 -5.49 20.61 3.28
C LYS A 110 -4.33 20.66 2.28
N THR A 111 -4.33 19.76 1.30
CA THR A 111 -3.37 19.76 0.18
C THR A 111 -3.94 20.51 -1.03
N GLY A 112 -3.71 21.83 -1.09
CA GLY A 112 -4.15 22.67 -2.20
C GLY A 112 -5.67 22.91 -2.23
N ARG A 113 -6.37 22.34 -3.23
CA ARG A 113 -7.83 22.46 -3.41
C ARG A 113 -8.63 21.28 -2.82
N THR A 114 -7.94 20.22 -2.42
CA THR A 114 -8.53 18.99 -1.89
C THR A 114 -8.01 18.73 -0.48
N TYR A 115 -8.67 17.85 0.26
CA TYR A 115 -8.20 17.36 1.56
C TYR A 115 -7.55 16.01 1.36
N GLN A 116 -6.46 15.76 2.08
CA GLN A 116 -5.74 14.49 2.10
C GLN A 116 -5.76 13.96 3.54
N LEU A 117 -5.98 12.67 3.70
CA LEU A 117 -5.81 12.01 4.98
C LEU A 117 -4.33 12.11 5.34
N VAL A 118 -4.01 12.52 6.57
CA VAL A 118 -2.65 12.33 7.11
C VAL A 118 -2.43 10.83 7.12
N GLU A 119 -1.50 10.33 6.30
CA GLU A 119 -1.15 8.91 6.25
C GLU A 119 -0.53 8.52 7.59
N ASP A 120 -1.37 8.08 8.54
CA ASP A 120 -0.91 7.13 9.54
C ASP A 120 -0.60 5.83 8.80
N PRO A 121 0.58 5.22 9.04
CA PRO A 121 0.98 3.99 8.36
C PRO A 121 -0.10 2.93 8.60
N SER A 122 -0.84 2.61 7.54
CA SER A 122 -1.97 1.68 7.56
C SER A 122 -1.48 0.29 7.97
N PRO A 123 -2.23 -0.48 8.79
CA PRO A 123 -1.88 -1.85 9.17
C PRO A 123 -1.84 -2.84 7.99
N ASP A 124 -2.33 -2.47 6.80
CA ASP A 124 -2.16 -3.29 5.59
C ASP A 124 -0.71 -3.27 5.05
N VAL A 125 0.13 -2.36 5.55
CA VAL A 125 1.59 -2.39 5.36
C VAL A 125 2.25 -3.33 6.38
N ALA A 126 1.54 -3.74 7.44
CA ALA A 126 2.10 -4.61 8.48
C ALA A 126 2.29 -6.07 8.01
N GLU A 127 1.57 -6.53 6.99
CA GLU A 127 1.79 -7.86 6.41
C GLU A 127 2.92 -7.90 5.36
N SER A 128 3.32 -6.74 4.81
CA SER A 128 4.56 -6.59 4.02
C SER A 128 5.74 -6.08 4.86
N ALA A 129 5.52 -5.79 6.15
CA ALA A 129 6.54 -5.37 7.12
C ALA A 129 7.33 -6.53 7.75
N GLU A 130 7.35 -7.71 7.14
CA GLU A 130 8.46 -8.65 7.38
C GLU A 130 9.79 -8.12 6.81
N SER A 131 9.77 -7.04 6.03
CA SER A 131 10.96 -6.30 5.60
C SER A 131 10.95 -4.83 6.05
N GLY A 132 11.27 -4.59 7.31
CA GLY A 132 12.13 -3.45 7.64
C GLY A 132 11.52 -2.05 7.76
N ALA A 133 12.18 -1.19 8.54
CA ALA A 133 11.88 0.24 8.61
C ALA A 133 12.05 0.93 7.24
N SER A 134 11.25 1.96 6.96
CA SER A 134 11.32 2.69 5.67
C SER A 134 12.69 3.37 5.46
N VAL A 135 13.07 3.64 4.21
CA VAL A 135 14.33 4.37 3.89
C VAL A 135 14.40 5.71 4.63
N ASP A 136 13.27 6.43 4.70
CA ASP A 136 13.21 7.74 5.36
C ASP A 136 13.35 7.64 6.87
N GLU A 137 12.76 6.61 7.49
CA GLU A 137 12.92 6.34 8.92
C GLU A 137 14.36 5.96 9.27
N ARG A 138 14.98 5.08 8.47
CA ARG A 138 16.40 4.73 8.55
C ARG A 138 17.30 5.95 8.44
N ARG A 139 17.01 6.83 7.47
CA ARG A 139 17.76 8.08 7.27
C ARG A 139 17.60 9.05 8.43
N ARG A 140 16.38 9.18 8.97
CA ARG A 140 16.09 10.02 10.13
C ARG A 140 16.88 9.53 11.35
N LYS A 141 16.84 8.24 11.65
CA LYS A 141 17.55 7.64 12.79
C LYS A 141 19.07 7.77 12.67
N LEU A 142 19.63 7.51 11.49
CA LEU A 142 21.06 7.77 11.25
C LEU A 142 21.40 9.27 11.36
N GLY A 143 20.45 10.16 11.04
CA GLY A 143 20.55 11.60 11.24
C GLY A 143 20.56 12.03 12.72
N GLU A 144 19.86 11.30 13.59
CA GLU A 144 19.92 11.48 15.06
C GLU A 144 21.31 11.09 15.58
N LEU A 145 21.81 9.91 15.19
CA LEU A 145 23.18 9.47 15.53
C LEU A 145 24.23 10.46 15.04
N ARG A 146 24.10 10.97 13.80
CA ARG A 146 24.97 12.04 13.29
C ARG A 146 24.97 13.25 14.21
N SER A 147 23.79 13.73 14.60
CA SER A 147 23.68 14.90 15.48
C SER A 147 24.38 14.65 16.81
N ALA A 148 24.19 13.47 17.42
CA ALA A 148 24.85 13.08 18.65
C ALA A 148 26.39 13.02 18.52
N LEU A 149 26.91 12.41 17.45
CA LEU A 149 28.34 12.35 17.16
C LEU A 149 28.95 13.74 16.93
N PHE A 150 28.27 14.61 16.19
CA PHE A 150 28.77 15.96 15.92
C PHE A 150 28.71 16.86 17.17
N MET A 151 27.72 16.66 18.05
CA MET A 151 27.69 17.31 19.37
C MET A 151 28.86 16.85 20.25
N HIS A 152 29.21 15.56 20.19
CA HIS A 152 30.39 15.05 20.88
C HIS A 152 31.67 15.72 20.36
N VAL A 153 31.85 15.80 19.04
CA VAL A 153 32.99 16.50 18.39
C VAL A 153 33.09 17.96 18.82
N ALA A 154 31.97 18.66 18.89
CA ALA A 154 31.93 20.07 19.32
C ALA A 154 32.41 20.25 20.77
N THR A 155 32.21 19.25 21.62
CA THR A 155 32.57 19.28 23.05
C THR A 155 33.97 18.71 23.30
N HIS A 156 34.47 17.81 22.44
CA HIS A 156 35.72 17.05 22.63
C HIS A 156 36.80 17.44 21.60
N GLN A 157 37.12 18.73 21.53
CA GLN A 157 38.25 19.27 20.75
C GLN A 157 38.24 18.89 19.26
N GLY A 158 37.06 18.74 18.66
CA GLY A 158 36.94 18.42 17.24
C GLY A 158 37.26 16.97 16.87
N LYS A 159 37.27 16.05 17.84
CA LYS A 159 37.57 14.63 17.62
C LYS A 159 36.32 13.77 17.74
N PHE A 160 36.18 12.82 16.82
CA PHE A 160 35.22 11.73 16.95
C PHE A 160 35.71 10.71 18.00
N PRO A 161 34.79 9.95 18.63
CA PRO A 161 35.16 8.97 19.66
C PRO A 161 36.00 7.83 19.05
N ASP A 162 36.95 7.29 19.81
CA ASP A 162 37.79 6.18 19.33
C ASP A 162 37.01 4.86 19.32
N LYS A 163 36.01 4.72 20.20
CA LYS A 163 35.08 3.58 20.22
C LYS A 163 33.64 4.04 20.39
N ALA A 164 32.70 3.25 19.90
CA ALA A 164 31.27 3.52 20.07
C ALA A 164 30.88 3.60 21.57
N ASP A 165 31.51 2.81 22.44
CA ASP A 165 31.19 2.76 23.88
C ASP A 165 31.77 3.95 24.68
N GLU A 166 32.64 4.77 24.07
CA GLU A 166 33.25 5.94 24.73
C GLU A 166 32.39 7.21 24.57
N THR A 167 31.21 7.09 23.96
CA THR A 167 30.31 8.22 23.76
C THR A 167 29.59 8.63 25.03
N THR A 168 29.43 9.94 25.21
CA THR A 168 28.71 10.54 26.35
C THR A 168 27.18 10.47 26.21
N PHE A 169 26.67 10.07 25.04
CA PHE A 169 25.24 10.00 24.76
C PHE A 169 24.70 8.57 24.88
N ALA A 170 23.37 8.44 24.96
CA ALA A 170 22.70 7.18 25.25
C ALA A 170 22.89 6.11 24.16
N ASP A 171 22.88 4.83 24.57
CA ASP A 171 22.98 3.66 23.69
C ASP A 171 21.85 3.57 22.65
N GLU A 172 20.72 4.22 22.90
CA GLU A 172 19.57 4.26 21.99
C GLU A 172 19.90 4.90 20.63
N PHE A 173 20.83 5.86 20.60
CA PHE A 173 21.28 6.49 19.36
C PHE A 173 22.05 5.52 18.46
N TRP A 174 22.63 4.47 19.05
CA TRP A 174 23.34 3.45 18.31
C TRP A 174 22.42 2.39 17.72
N LEU A 175 21.11 2.40 18.00
CA LEU A 175 20.17 1.39 17.51
C LEU A 175 19.54 1.78 16.17
N GLN A 176 19.49 0.80 15.27
CA GLN A 176 18.78 0.88 14.00
C GLN A 176 17.26 0.76 14.24
N PRO A 177 16.43 1.43 13.40
CA PRO A 177 14.99 1.33 13.53
C PRO A 177 14.48 -0.09 13.22
N GLY A 178 13.35 -0.45 13.82
CA GLY A 178 12.71 -1.75 13.65
C GLY A 178 12.89 -2.71 14.83
N PRO A 179 12.36 -3.94 14.71
CA PRO A 179 12.20 -4.84 15.85
C PRO A 179 13.51 -5.53 16.29
N LEU A 180 14.51 -5.58 15.41
CA LEU A 180 15.73 -6.35 15.62
C LEU A 180 16.76 -5.67 16.53
N GLN A 181 16.52 -4.41 16.95
CA GLN A 181 17.39 -3.61 17.84
C GLN A 181 18.89 -3.74 17.53
N VAL A 182 19.25 -3.74 16.24
CA VAL A 182 20.62 -3.94 15.79
C VAL A 182 21.40 -2.63 15.90
N LYS A 183 22.63 -2.67 16.42
CA LYS A 183 23.46 -1.46 16.50
C LYS A 183 24.00 -1.05 15.12
N TYR A 184 24.17 0.25 14.89
CA TYR A 184 24.94 0.79 13.76
C TYR A 184 26.40 0.35 13.88
N GLY A 185 27.03 0.06 12.74
CA GLY A 185 28.47 -0.15 12.67
C GLY A 185 29.22 1.17 12.81
N TYR A 186 30.31 1.18 13.56
CA TYR A 186 31.16 2.36 13.76
C TYR A 186 32.57 2.11 13.22
N VAL A 187 33.11 3.10 12.52
CA VAL A 187 34.48 3.09 12.00
C VAL A 187 35.33 4.04 12.85
N SER A 188 36.11 3.47 13.77
CA SER A 188 36.95 4.20 14.72
C SER A 188 38.08 4.98 14.04
N GLY A 189 38.42 6.16 14.58
CA GLY A 189 39.67 6.86 14.27
C GLY A 189 39.63 7.82 13.08
N ALA A 190 38.47 8.06 12.47
CA ALA A 190 38.33 9.02 11.40
C ALA A 190 38.27 10.45 11.96
N LYS A 191 39.35 11.23 11.85
CA LYS A 191 39.28 12.69 12.00
C LYS A 191 38.44 13.26 10.86
N LYS A 192 37.97 14.52 11.00
CA LYS A 192 37.45 15.29 9.86
C LYS A 192 38.55 15.32 8.78
N ALA A 193 38.44 14.43 7.81
CA ALA A 193 39.42 14.19 6.76
C ALA A 193 38.86 14.73 5.43
N ASP A 194 39.77 15.20 4.60
CA ASP A 194 39.53 15.53 3.20
C ASP A 194 40.41 14.59 2.36
N PRO A 195 39.86 13.60 1.63
CA PRO A 195 38.43 13.39 1.34
C PRO A 195 37.61 12.79 2.50
N PRO A 196 36.26 12.91 2.48
CA PRO A 196 35.38 12.37 3.53
C PRO A 196 35.47 10.85 3.63
N VAL A 197 35.68 10.34 4.85
CA VAL A 197 35.81 8.92 5.16
C VAL A 197 34.51 8.41 5.82
N PRO A 198 34.13 7.13 5.65
CA PRO A 198 33.03 6.54 6.39
C PRO A 198 33.25 6.61 7.90
N LEU A 199 32.21 6.99 8.64
CA LEU A 199 32.22 7.14 10.09
C LEU A 199 31.29 6.13 10.77
N ALA A 200 30.08 5.95 10.24
CA ALA A 200 29.13 4.96 10.73
C ALA A 200 28.30 4.40 9.57
N PHE A 201 27.79 3.17 9.72
CA PHE A 201 27.02 2.51 8.68
C PHE A 201 25.89 1.66 9.25
N GLU A 202 24.83 1.55 8.47
CA GLU A 202 23.70 0.67 8.74
C GLU A 202 24.05 -0.79 8.45
N GLN A 203 23.54 -1.76 9.22
CA GLN A 203 23.72 -3.18 8.90
C GLN A 203 22.71 -3.59 7.82
N ALA A 204 23.12 -4.46 6.89
CA ALA A 204 22.27 -4.90 5.77
C ALA A 204 21.19 -5.92 6.20
N ILE A 205 20.30 -5.52 7.12
CA ILE A 205 19.24 -6.37 7.71
C ILE A 205 17.87 -6.17 7.06
N TYR A 206 17.72 -5.17 6.19
CA TYR A 206 16.43 -4.75 5.63
C TYR A 206 16.07 -5.44 4.30
N GLY A 207 16.99 -6.20 3.70
CA GLY A 207 16.74 -7.02 2.51
C GLY A 207 16.51 -6.23 1.21
N ASP A 208 16.84 -4.94 1.18
CA ASP A 208 16.57 -4.02 0.07
C ASP A 208 17.80 -3.69 -0.79
N ASP A 209 18.88 -4.47 -0.66
CA ASP A 209 20.19 -4.28 -1.32
C ASP A 209 20.78 -2.87 -1.19
N GLN A 210 20.33 -2.12 -0.19
CA GLN A 210 20.76 -0.75 0.10
C GLN A 210 21.29 -0.64 1.52
N GLN A 211 22.24 0.27 1.70
CA GLN A 211 22.88 0.52 2.97
C GLN A 211 23.15 2.01 3.12
N LEU A 212 22.79 2.56 4.27
CA LEU A 212 23.07 3.96 4.59
C LEU A 212 24.44 4.07 5.26
N ILE A 213 25.26 5.01 4.76
CA ILE A 213 26.57 5.33 5.33
C ILE A 213 26.61 6.81 5.71
N LEU A 214 27.05 7.08 6.93
CA LEU A 214 27.38 8.40 7.46
C LEU A 214 28.88 8.66 7.27
N PHE A 215 29.21 9.80 6.67
CA PHE A 215 30.59 10.23 6.43
C PHE A 215 31.04 11.31 7.43
N THR A 216 32.36 11.53 7.53
CA THR A 216 32.98 12.53 8.42
C THR A 216 32.59 13.99 8.12
N ASP A 217 32.07 14.26 6.93
CA ASP A 217 31.53 15.57 6.52
C ASP A 217 30.06 15.77 6.95
N GLY A 218 29.42 14.72 7.49
CA GLY A 218 28.03 14.73 7.91
C GLY A 218 27.04 14.35 6.80
N ALA A 219 27.54 13.98 5.61
CA ALA A 219 26.70 13.47 4.54
C ALA A 219 26.22 12.05 4.86
N ILE A 220 24.95 11.80 4.58
CA ILE A 220 24.35 10.45 4.61
C ILE A 220 24.05 10.05 3.19
N LYS A 221 24.73 9.00 2.71
CA LYS A 221 24.55 8.46 1.35
C LYS A 221 23.89 7.08 1.44
N VAL A 222 22.95 6.86 0.53
CA VAL A 222 22.37 5.54 0.29
C VAL A 222 23.21 4.90 -0.82
N LEU A 223 23.80 3.75 -0.53
CA LEU A 223 24.62 3.01 -1.47
C LEU A 223 24.08 1.58 -1.61
N PRO A 224 24.20 0.96 -2.80
CA PRO A 224 24.00 -0.47 -2.92
C PRO A 224 24.96 -1.23 -1.99
N THR A 225 24.50 -2.28 -1.32
CA THR A 225 25.29 -3.09 -0.38
C THR A 225 26.69 -3.48 -0.89
N PRO A 226 26.90 -3.94 -2.14
CA PRO A 226 28.26 -4.25 -2.60
C PRO A 226 29.17 -3.02 -2.65
N LYS A 227 28.66 -1.87 -3.12
CA LYS A 227 29.43 -0.62 -3.14
C LYS A 227 29.68 -0.08 -1.73
N ALA A 228 28.75 -0.29 -0.81
CA ALA A 228 28.91 0.09 0.59
C ALA A 228 30.05 -0.71 1.24
N GLN A 229 30.14 -2.01 0.95
CA GLN A 229 31.25 -2.85 1.42
C GLN A 229 32.60 -2.41 0.85
N ASP A 230 32.68 -2.09 -0.46
CA ASP A 230 33.91 -1.58 -1.07
C ASP A 230 34.39 -0.30 -0.36
N VAL A 231 33.47 0.64 -0.11
CA VAL A 231 33.74 1.90 0.59
C VAL A 231 34.19 1.67 2.04
N LEU A 232 33.59 0.71 2.75
CA LEU A 232 33.98 0.37 4.14
C LEU A 232 35.32 -0.36 4.21
N HIS A 233 35.69 -1.13 3.17
CA HIS A 233 36.96 -1.83 3.07
C HIS A 233 38.09 -1.00 2.41
N GLY A 234 37.82 0.24 2.01
CA GLY A 234 38.81 1.16 1.43
C GLY A 234 39.27 0.76 0.02
N LYS A 235 38.40 0.14 -0.77
CA LYS A 235 38.67 -0.26 -2.16
C LYS A 235 38.05 0.69 -3.18
#